data_AF-A0A7X6P6D1-F1
#
_entry.id   AF-A0A7X6P6D1-F1
#
_cell.length_a   1.000
_cell.length_b   1.000
_cell.length_c   1.000
_cell.angle_alpha   90.00
_cell.angle_beta   90.00
_cell.angle_gamma   90.00
#
_symmetry.space_group_name_H-M   'P 1'
#
loop_
_entity.id
_entity.type
_entity.pdbx_description
1 polymer ?
#
loop_
_entity_poly.entity_id
_entity_poly.type
_entity_poly.pdbx_seq_one_letter_code
_entity_poly.pdbx_strand_id
1 'polypeptide(L)'
;AIAVYMFIMAGVKSGKYEDLEKKVVNTDPYLHNRVKLLKDEYLPIFGRRIATGVFLILLGVVALVTVAILEAGGEFLLLLLVANLIGMVAIATALFITSGSKMGAYDKLLNEGDYSRKNKASNDIMEPIAGLYWLIVLGGYLTWSFLGDAWAISWIVWPISGIFFAAVSNLVTIARRNNR
;
A
#
# COMPACT_ATOMS: atom_id res chain seq x y z
N ALA A 1 -10.68 1.25 15.80
CA ALA A 1 -11.06 2.66 16.08
C ALA A 1 -9.84 3.56 16.30
N ILE A 2 -9.00 3.31 17.30
CA ILE A 2 -7.84 4.19 17.63
C ILE A 2 -6.84 4.32 16.48
N ALA A 3 -6.48 3.21 15.81
CA ALA A 3 -5.57 3.24 14.66
C ALA A 3 -6.12 4.07 13.49
N VAL A 4 -7.42 3.92 13.19
CA VAL A 4 -8.11 4.70 12.14
C VAL A 4 -8.11 6.19 12.49
N TYR A 5 -8.39 6.54 13.75
CA TYR A 5 -8.30 7.92 14.23
C TYR A 5 -6.89 8.50 14.08
N MET A 6 -5.84 7.74 14.46
CA MET A 6 -4.46 8.16 14.28
C MET A 6 -4.10 8.34 12.80
N PHE A 7 -4.56 7.46 11.90
CA PHE A 7 -4.33 7.61 10.47
C PHE A 7 -5.03 8.82 9.87
N ILE A 8 -6.29 9.08 10.26
CA ILE A 8 -7.02 10.27 9.81
C ILE A 8 -6.30 11.54 10.30
N MET A 9 -5.92 11.60 11.57
CA MET A 9 -5.19 12.77 12.11
C MET A 9 -3.81 12.96 11.49
N ALA A 10 -3.10 11.86 11.17
CA ALA A 10 -1.85 11.91 10.45
C ALA A 10 -2.04 12.42 9.01
N GLY A 11 -3.09 11.96 8.31
CA GLY A 11 -3.44 12.41 6.96
C GLY A 11 -3.85 13.88 6.90
N VAL A 12 -4.61 14.36 7.89
CA VAL A 12 -4.95 15.79 7.99
C VAL A 12 -3.69 16.65 8.18
N LYS A 13 -2.71 16.17 8.97
CA LYS A 13 -1.41 16.87 9.12
C LYS A 13 -0.56 16.82 7.86
N SER A 14 -0.64 15.76 7.06
CA SER A 14 0.12 15.65 5.81
C SER A 14 -0.40 16.59 4.71
N GLY A 15 -1.66 17.04 4.78
CA GLY A 15 -2.21 18.03 3.84
C GLY A 15 -1.43 19.35 3.78
N LYS A 16 -0.75 19.75 4.87
CA LYS A 16 0.13 20.93 4.86
C LYS A 16 1.39 20.73 3.98
N TYR A 17 1.76 19.49 3.70
CA TYR A 17 2.93 19.11 2.91
C TYR A 17 2.56 18.59 1.50
N GLU A 18 1.29 18.74 1.12
CA GLU A 18 0.77 18.32 -0.19
C GLU A 18 1.41 19.13 -1.34
N ASP A 19 1.83 20.37 -1.07
CA ASP A 19 2.59 21.18 -2.02
C ASP A 19 3.96 20.59 -2.38
N LEU A 20 4.61 19.92 -1.42
CA LEU A 20 5.85 19.17 -1.68
C LEU A 20 5.56 17.91 -2.50
N GLU A 21 4.32 17.43 -2.46
CA GLU A 21 3.85 16.30 -3.25
C GLU A 21 3.54 16.70 -4.66
N LYS A 22 3.13 17.95 -4.90
CA LYS A 22 2.76 18.49 -6.22
C LYS A 22 3.92 19.21 -6.94
N LYS A 23 4.87 19.81 -6.21
CA LYS A 23 6.01 20.54 -6.81
C LYS A 23 7.30 19.72 -6.83
N VAL A 24 8.14 19.90 -7.85
CA VAL A 24 9.49 19.32 -7.89
C VAL A 24 10.33 20.05 -6.85
N VAL A 25 10.90 19.32 -5.89
CA VAL A 25 11.77 19.92 -4.87
C VAL A 25 13.09 20.27 -5.55
N ASN A 26 13.40 21.56 -5.62
CA ASN A 26 14.68 22.05 -6.13
C ASN A 26 15.68 22.09 -4.96
N THR A 27 16.34 20.96 -4.74
CA THR A 27 17.35 20.79 -3.70
C THR A 27 18.71 21.24 -4.21
N ASP A 28 19.44 22.00 -3.40
CA ASP A 28 20.86 22.33 -3.66
C ASP A 28 21.65 21.03 -3.92
N PRO A 29 22.55 20.97 -4.94
CA PRO A 29 23.39 19.80 -5.20
C PRO A 29 24.08 19.21 -3.97
N TYR A 30 24.53 20.04 -3.03
CA TYR A 30 25.14 19.58 -1.78
C TYR A 30 24.12 18.86 -0.87
N LEU A 31 22.90 19.40 -0.78
CA LEU A 31 21.83 18.82 0.03
C LEU A 31 21.28 17.53 -0.60
N HIS A 32 21.23 17.47 -1.94
CA HIS A 32 20.82 16.26 -2.67
C HIS A 32 21.74 15.06 -2.38
N ASN A 33 23.07 15.26 -2.45
CA ASN A 33 24.03 14.21 -2.12
C ASN A 33 23.94 13.77 -0.66
N ARG A 34 23.69 14.72 0.27
CA ARG A 34 23.52 14.40 1.69
C ARG A 34 22.28 13.55 1.96
N VAL A 35 21.16 13.88 1.33
CA VAL A 35 19.91 13.12 1.44
C VAL A 35 20.06 11.72 0.84
N LYS A 36 20.81 11.60 -0.27
CA LYS A 36 21.11 10.31 -0.89
C LYS A 36 21.89 9.38 0.04
N LEU A 37 22.93 9.90 0.70
CA LEU A 37 23.69 9.14 1.70
C LEU A 37 22.81 8.67 2.87
N LEU A 38 21.93 9.54 3.38
CA LEU A 38 20.99 9.18 4.45
C LEU A 38 19.99 8.10 4.02
N LYS A 39 19.55 8.14 2.75
CA LYS A 39 18.69 7.10 2.16
C LYS A 39 19.43 5.77 2.07
N ASP A 40 20.66 5.79 1.56
CA ASP A 40 21.47 4.57 1.41
C ASP A 40 21.80 3.92 2.77
N GLU A 41 22.06 4.73 3.80
CA GLU A 41 22.21 4.25 5.18
C GLU A 41 20.89 3.69 5.76
N TYR A 42 19.75 4.25 5.36
CA TYR A 42 18.43 3.82 5.85
C TYR A 42 17.89 2.57 5.14
N LEU A 43 18.26 2.32 3.89
CA LEU A 43 17.85 1.13 3.11
C LEU A 43 17.96 -0.21 3.87
N PRO A 44 19.09 -0.56 4.52
CA PRO A 44 19.20 -1.81 5.26
C PRO A 44 18.28 -1.85 6.49
N ILE A 45 18.05 -0.70 7.14
CA ILE A 45 17.13 -0.59 8.28
C ILE A 45 15.68 -0.78 7.81
N PHE A 46 15.32 -0.15 6.69
CA PHE A 46 14.02 -0.31 6.05
C PHE A 46 13.77 -1.78 5.71
N GLY A 47 14.70 -2.43 5.01
CA GLY A 47 14.60 -3.84 4.65
C GLY A 47 14.42 -4.75 5.87
N ARG A 48 15.20 -4.53 6.94
CA ARG A 48 15.09 -5.32 8.17
C ARG A 48 13.73 -5.15 8.85
N ARG A 49 13.16 -3.93 8.88
CA ARG A 49 11.84 -3.66 9.47
C ARG A 49 10.69 -4.26 8.68
N ILE A 50 10.79 -4.26 7.35
CA ILE A 50 9.81 -4.94 6.50
C ILE A 50 9.91 -6.45 6.73
N ALA A 51 11.12 -7.01 6.70
CA ALA A 51 11.35 -8.43 6.91
C ALA A 51 10.81 -8.91 8.28
N THR A 52 11.06 -8.17 9.36
CA THR A 52 10.54 -8.53 10.69
C THR A 52 9.01 -8.46 10.76
N GLY A 53 8.38 -7.45 10.15
CA GLY A 53 6.92 -7.36 10.10
C GLY A 53 6.28 -8.50 9.32
N VAL A 54 6.84 -8.86 8.15
CA VAL A 54 6.36 -9.99 7.35
C VAL A 54 6.56 -11.31 8.10
N PHE A 55 7.72 -11.51 8.71
CA PHE A 55 8.03 -12.69 9.50
C PHE A 55 7.03 -12.89 10.67
N LEU A 56 6.69 -11.82 11.40
CA LEU A 56 5.69 -11.86 12.48
C LEU A 56 4.31 -12.31 11.99
N ILE A 57 3.84 -11.75 10.86
CA ILE A 57 2.55 -12.14 10.28
C ILE A 57 2.56 -13.61 9.86
N LEU A 58 3.63 -14.05 9.17
CA LEU A 58 3.75 -15.44 8.73
C LEU A 58 3.78 -16.42 9.90
N LEU A 59 4.48 -16.08 10.99
CA LEU A 59 4.49 -16.89 12.21
C LEU A 59 3.07 -17.02 12.79
N GLY A 60 2.33 -15.91 12.88
CA GLY A 60 0.94 -15.92 13.34
C GLY A 60 0.02 -16.78 12.46
N VAL A 61 0.15 -16.67 11.13
CA VAL A 61 -0.64 -17.47 10.17
C VAL A 61 -0.31 -18.95 10.30
N VAL A 62 0.98 -19.32 10.35
CA VAL A 62 1.40 -20.72 10.48
C VAL A 62 0.88 -21.32 11.79
N ALA A 63 0.96 -20.58 12.90
CA ALA A 63 0.43 -21.04 14.18
C ALA A 63 -1.09 -21.28 14.13
N LEU A 64 -1.84 -20.34 13.55
CA LEU A 64 -3.29 -20.46 13.40
C LEU A 64 -3.68 -21.64 12.51
N VAL A 65 -3.04 -21.78 11.35
CA VAL A 65 -3.33 -22.87 10.40
C VAL A 65 -3.01 -24.23 11.00
N THR A 66 -1.89 -24.35 11.71
CA THR A 66 -1.50 -25.62 12.36
C THR A 66 -2.55 -26.06 13.38
N VAL A 67 -3.01 -25.15 14.23
CA VAL A 67 -4.02 -25.45 15.25
C VAL A 67 -5.38 -25.76 14.61
N ALA A 68 -5.75 -25.04 13.54
CA ALA A 68 -6.99 -25.28 12.81
C ALA A 68 -7.03 -26.67 12.15
N ILE A 69 -5.93 -27.12 11.52
CA ILE A 69 -5.87 -28.44 10.86
C ILE A 69 -5.88 -29.59 11.87
N LEU A 70 -5.19 -29.42 13.00
CA LEU A 70 -5.11 -30.45 14.03
C LEU A 70 -6.36 -30.53 14.91
N GLU A 71 -7.36 -29.66 14.69
CA GLU A 71 -8.54 -29.47 15.55
C GLU A 71 -8.17 -29.37 17.04
N ALA A 72 -6.99 -28.80 17.31
CA ALA A 72 -6.38 -28.80 18.63
C ALA A 72 -6.93 -27.63 19.48
N GLY A 73 -7.37 -27.91 20.71
CA GLY A 73 -7.70 -26.88 21.71
C GLY A 73 -9.06 -26.19 21.56
N GLY A 74 -9.95 -26.69 20.69
CA GLY A 74 -11.34 -26.24 20.59
C GLY A 74 -11.52 -24.80 20.07
N GLU A 75 -12.78 -24.37 19.97
CA GLU A 75 -13.16 -23.08 19.39
C GLU A 75 -12.56 -21.88 20.14
N PHE A 76 -12.40 -21.98 21.46
CA PHE A 76 -11.84 -20.91 22.29
C PHE A 76 -10.36 -20.63 21.98
N LEU A 77 -9.53 -21.67 21.77
CA LEU A 77 -8.13 -21.49 21.42
C LEU A 77 -7.98 -20.86 20.02
N LEU A 78 -8.83 -21.29 19.07
CA LEU A 78 -8.86 -20.72 17.72
C LEU A 78 -9.22 -19.22 17.75
N LEU A 79 -10.22 -18.83 18.54
CA LEU A 79 -10.58 -17.41 18.73
C LEU A 79 -9.41 -16.60 19.30
N LEU A 80 -8.66 -17.14 20.28
CA LEU A 80 -7.48 -16.48 20.83
C LEU A 80 -6.34 -16.34 19.80
N LEU A 81 -6.11 -17.34 18.96
CA LEU A 81 -5.12 -17.29 17.88
C LEU A 81 -5.48 -16.26 16.81
N VAL A 82 -6.76 -16.16 16.45
CA VAL A 82 -7.25 -15.10 15.55
C VAL A 82 -7.02 -13.72 16.16
N ALA A 83 -7.35 -13.53 17.44
CA ALA A 83 -7.10 -12.26 18.13
C ALA A 83 -5.60 -11.92 18.18
N ASN A 84 -4.75 -12.91 18.44
CA ASN A 84 -3.29 -12.75 18.42
C ASN A 84 -2.78 -12.36 17.03
N LEU A 85 -3.24 -13.05 15.96
CA LEU A 85 -2.88 -12.73 14.59
C LEU A 85 -3.22 -11.27 14.24
N ILE A 86 -4.41 -10.79 14.62
CA ILE A 86 -4.82 -9.39 14.42
C ILE A 86 -3.87 -8.44 15.18
N GLY A 87 -3.46 -8.79 16.40
CA GLY A 87 -2.46 -8.05 17.17
C GLY A 87 -1.09 -7.97 16.47
N MET A 88 -0.59 -9.09 15.94
CA MET A 88 0.67 -9.13 15.18
C MET A 88 0.58 -8.30 13.90
N VAL A 89 -0.53 -8.38 13.16
CA VAL A 89 -0.79 -7.57 11.96
C VAL A 89 -0.80 -6.07 12.31
N ALA A 90 -1.38 -5.67 13.43
CA ALA A 90 -1.36 -4.28 13.87
C ALA A 90 0.07 -3.77 14.13
N ILE A 91 0.93 -4.58 14.76
CA ILE A 91 2.33 -4.23 15.01
C ILE A 91 3.11 -4.16 13.69
N ALA A 92 2.94 -5.16 12.82
CA ALA A 92 3.62 -5.22 11.53
C ALA A 92 3.23 -4.04 10.63
N THR A 93 1.94 -3.70 10.55
CA THR A 93 1.47 -2.54 9.77
C THR A 93 2.01 -1.22 10.32
N ALA A 94 2.12 -1.04 11.65
CA ALA A 94 2.77 0.13 12.23
C ALA A 94 4.26 0.24 11.83
N LEU A 95 4.98 -0.89 11.80
CA LEU A 95 6.37 -0.93 11.30
C LEU A 95 6.45 -0.58 9.80
N PHE A 96 5.54 -1.12 8.99
CA PHE A 96 5.48 -0.86 7.55
C PHE A 96 5.21 0.62 7.27
N ILE A 97 4.23 1.21 7.95
CA ILE A 97 3.83 2.60 7.72
C ILE A 97 4.92 3.56 8.20
N THR A 98 5.47 3.35 9.40
CA THR A 98 6.52 4.24 9.93
C THR A 98 7.80 4.19 9.10
N SER A 99 8.14 3.02 8.57
CA SER A 99 9.36 2.84 7.77
C SER A 99 9.15 3.27 6.32
N GLY A 100 7.99 2.94 5.75
CA GLY A 100 7.57 3.36 4.41
C GLY A 100 7.42 4.87 4.30
N SER A 101 6.89 5.53 5.33
CA SER A 101 6.76 7.00 5.34
C SER A 101 8.13 7.70 5.30
N LYS A 102 9.13 7.16 6.01
CA LYS A 102 10.50 7.70 5.97
C LYS A 102 11.16 7.45 4.62
N MET A 103 11.00 6.25 4.07
CA MET A 103 11.53 5.91 2.74
C MET A 103 10.90 6.80 1.65
N GLY A 104 9.57 6.96 1.67
CA GLY A 104 8.85 7.83 0.75
C GLY A 104 9.25 9.30 0.88
N ALA A 105 9.60 9.78 2.08
CA ALA A 105 10.13 11.12 2.25
C ALA A 105 11.50 11.30 1.56
N TYR A 106 12.39 10.30 1.62
CA TYR A 106 13.65 10.33 0.88
C TYR A 106 13.42 10.31 -0.63
N ASP A 107 12.54 9.43 -1.12
CA ASP A 107 12.19 9.37 -2.55
C ASP A 107 11.62 10.70 -3.06
N LYS A 108 10.77 11.34 -2.25
CA LYS A 108 10.19 12.66 -2.54
C LYS A 108 11.25 13.77 -2.58
N LEU A 109 12.19 13.80 -1.64
CA LEU A 109 13.28 14.80 -1.60
C LEU A 109 14.30 14.63 -2.74
N LEU A 110 14.50 13.40 -3.21
CA LEU A 110 15.40 13.07 -4.31
C LEU A 110 14.70 13.09 -5.67
N ASN A 111 13.37 13.20 -5.71
CA ASN A 111 12.52 13.02 -6.89
C ASN A 111 12.76 11.65 -7.58
N GLU A 112 12.90 10.59 -6.80
CA GLU A 112 13.11 9.20 -7.25
C GLU A 112 11.81 8.38 -7.13
N GLY A 113 11.75 7.21 -7.79
CA GLY A 113 10.57 6.34 -7.79
C GLY A 113 9.32 6.99 -8.41
N ASP A 114 8.18 6.90 -7.72
CA ASP A 114 6.90 7.48 -8.15
C ASP A 114 6.90 9.01 -8.19
N TYR A 115 7.82 9.66 -7.46
CA TYR A 115 7.95 11.11 -7.39
C TYR A 115 8.86 11.70 -8.49
N SER A 116 9.44 10.85 -9.35
CA SER A 116 10.16 11.31 -10.54
C SER A 116 9.23 12.09 -11.48
N ARG A 117 9.73 13.16 -12.10
CA ARG A 117 8.98 13.99 -13.08
C ARG A 117 8.26 13.16 -14.14
N LYS A 118 8.81 12.00 -14.53
CA LYS A 118 8.26 11.10 -15.53
C LYS A 118 7.05 10.30 -15.01
N ASN A 119 7.11 9.80 -13.78
CA ASN A 119 6.03 9.04 -13.15
C ASN A 119 4.93 9.95 -12.61
N LYS A 120 5.28 11.13 -12.12
CA LYS A 120 4.32 12.12 -11.62
C LYS A 120 3.37 12.63 -12.70
N ALA A 121 3.88 12.98 -13.89
CA ALA A 121 3.03 13.40 -15.01
C ALA A 121 2.17 12.25 -15.58
N SER A 122 2.52 10.99 -15.29
CA SER A 122 1.72 9.81 -15.61
C SER A 122 0.60 9.64 -14.58
N ASN A 123 0.94 9.71 -13.29
CA ASN A 123 -0.02 9.60 -12.18
C ASN A 123 -1.07 10.71 -12.19
N ASP A 124 -0.70 11.95 -12.49
CA ASP A 124 -1.63 13.11 -12.48
C ASP A 124 -2.82 12.93 -13.45
N ILE A 125 -2.61 12.21 -14.55
CA ILE A 125 -3.67 11.88 -15.53
C ILE A 125 -4.32 10.54 -15.19
N MET A 126 -3.57 9.63 -14.58
CA MET A 126 -4.09 8.33 -14.15
C MET A 126 -5.05 8.47 -12.96
N GLU A 127 -4.86 9.44 -12.06
CA GLU A 127 -5.68 9.65 -10.86
C GLU A 127 -7.18 9.75 -11.15
N PRO A 128 -7.67 10.63 -12.06
CA PRO A 128 -9.10 10.69 -12.38
C PRO A 128 -9.60 9.45 -13.12
N ILE A 129 -8.78 8.83 -13.98
CA ILE A 129 -9.13 7.60 -14.71
C ILE A 129 -9.25 6.42 -13.74
N ALA A 130 -8.33 6.31 -12.79
CA ALA A 130 -8.33 5.29 -11.76
C ALA A 130 -9.53 5.44 -10.84
N GLY A 131 -9.84 6.67 -10.41
CA GLY A 131 -11.04 6.96 -9.61
C GLY A 131 -12.31 6.49 -10.32
N LEU A 132 -12.47 6.83 -11.61
CA LEU A 132 -13.64 6.40 -12.39
C LEU A 132 -13.68 4.89 -12.60
N TYR A 133 -12.54 4.28 -12.93
CA TYR A 133 -12.41 2.83 -13.12
C TYR A 133 -12.85 2.07 -11.87
N TRP A 134 -12.32 2.44 -10.70
CA TRP A 134 -12.65 1.79 -9.43
C TRP A 134 -14.12 1.98 -9.04
N LEU A 135 -14.71 3.15 -9.32
CA LEU A 135 -16.13 3.38 -9.09
C LEU A 135 -17.02 2.51 -9.98
N ILE A 136 -16.66 2.32 -11.25
CA ILE A 136 -17.39 1.44 -12.17
C ILE A 136 -17.27 -0.02 -11.73
N VAL A 137 -16.06 -0.48 -11.39
CA VAL A 137 -15.81 -1.83 -10.88
C VAL A 137 -16.62 -2.09 -9.61
N LEU A 138 -16.61 -1.14 -8.67
CA LEU A 138 -17.37 -1.24 -7.43
C LEU A 138 -18.88 -1.26 -7.70
N GLY A 139 -19.38 -0.39 -8.57
CA GLY A 139 -20.79 -0.37 -8.97
C GLY A 139 -21.24 -1.68 -9.62
N GLY A 140 -20.42 -2.24 -10.50
CA GLY A 140 -20.66 -3.55 -11.13
C GLY A 140 -20.66 -4.69 -10.11
N TYR A 141 -19.67 -4.72 -9.21
CA TYR A 141 -19.59 -5.69 -8.13
C TYR A 141 -20.85 -5.64 -7.25
N LEU A 142 -21.23 -4.47 -6.77
CA LEU A 142 -22.40 -4.32 -5.90
C LEU A 142 -23.69 -4.69 -6.61
N THR A 143 -23.87 -4.26 -7.87
CA THR A 143 -25.06 -4.58 -8.67
C THR A 143 -25.20 -6.10 -8.83
N TRP A 144 -24.11 -6.80 -9.18
CA TRP A 144 -24.10 -8.26 -9.32
C TRP A 144 -24.33 -8.97 -7.99
N SER A 145 -23.67 -8.53 -6.91
CA SER A 145 -23.80 -9.12 -5.58
C SER A 145 -25.20 -8.97 -5.00
N PHE A 146 -25.83 -7.80 -5.14
CA PHE A 146 -27.18 -7.57 -4.61
C PHE A 146 -28.28 -8.24 -5.44
N LEU A 147 -28.17 -8.28 -6.76
CA LEU A 147 -29.18 -8.92 -7.62
C LEU A 147 -29.11 -10.45 -7.57
N GLY A 148 -27.90 -11.02 -7.48
CA GLY A 148 -27.69 -12.46 -7.58
C GLY A 148 -27.47 -13.19 -6.26
N ASP A 149 -27.44 -12.48 -5.13
CA ASP A 149 -26.98 -12.99 -3.81
C ASP A 149 -25.65 -13.77 -3.89
N ALA A 150 -24.83 -13.44 -4.89
CA ALA A 150 -23.70 -14.25 -5.34
C ALA A 150 -22.39 -13.84 -4.65
N TRP A 151 -22.46 -13.47 -3.36
CA TRP A 151 -21.31 -13.00 -2.58
C TRP A 151 -20.15 -14.00 -2.54
N ALA A 152 -20.46 -15.30 -2.63
CA ALA A 152 -19.47 -16.37 -2.65
C ALA A 152 -18.57 -16.38 -3.90
N ILE A 153 -19.02 -15.79 -5.02
CA ILE A 153 -18.31 -15.81 -6.31
C ILE A 153 -17.94 -14.40 -6.76
N SER A 154 -18.76 -13.39 -6.45
CA SER A 154 -18.56 -12.02 -6.90
C SER A 154 -17.24 -11.40 -6.46
N TRP A 155 -16.61 -11.92 -5.39
CA TRP A 155 -15.30 -11.47 -4.94
C TRP A 155 -14.20 -11.61 -6.01
N ILE A 156 -14.37 -12.50 -7.00
CA ILE A 156 -13.44 -12.69 -8.13
C ILE A 156 -13.31 -11.42 -9.00
N VAL A 157 -14.28 -10.51 -8.94
CA VAL A 157 -14.20 -9.20 -9.63
C VAL A 157 -12.97 -8.41 -9.19
N TRP A 158 -12.55 -8.52 -7.92
CA TRP A 158 -11.40 -7.79 -7.38
C TRP A 158 -10.06 -8.19 -8.04
N PRO A 159 -9.64 -9.47 -8.05
CA PRO A 159 -8.39 -9.86 -8.70
C PRO A 159 -8.41 -9.59 -10.21
N ILE A 160 -9.53 -9.83 -10.90
CA ILE A 160 -9.66 -9.55 -12.35
C ILE A 160 -9.45 -8.06 -12.61
N SER A 161 -10.12 -7.19 -11.84
CA SER A 161 -10.01 -5.74 -12.00
C SER A 161 -8.60 -5.23 -11.68
N GLY A 162 -7.91 -5.83 -10.72
CA GLY A 162 -6.51 -5.52 -10.43
C GLY A 162 -5.59 -5.78 -11.62
N ILE A 163 -5.75 -6.93 -12.28
CA ILE A 163 -4.97 -7.30 -13.47
C ILE A 163 -5.26 -6.34 -14.63
N PHE A 164 -6.54 -6.05 -14.89
CA PHE A 164 -6.93 -5.11 -15.95
C PHE A 164 -6.36 -3.70 -15.70
N PHE A 165 -6.40 -3.22 -14.46
CA PHE A 165 -5.84 -1.92 -14.12
C PHE A 165 -4.32 -1.86 -14.37
N ALA A 166 -3.59 -2.93 -14.01
CA ALA A 166 -2.16 -3.04 -14.28
C ALA A 166 -1.85 -3.09 -15.79
N ALA A 167 -2.70 -3.74 -16.60
CA ALA A 167 -2.54 -3.75 -18.05
C ALA A 167 -2.76 -2.36 -18.65
N VAL A 168 -3.84 -1.67 -18.25
CA VAL A 168 -4.17 -0.32 -18.71
C VAL A 168 -3.08 0.69 -18.34
N SER A 169 -2.57 0.63 -17.10
CA SER A 169 -1.52 1.55 -16.64
C SER A 169 -0.22 1.39 -17.43
N ASN A 170 0.17 0.15 -17.75
CA ASN A 170 1.32 -0.13 -18.59
C ASN A 170 1.10 0.34 -20.04
N LEU A 171 -0.08 0.10 -20.62
CA LEU A 171 -0.43 0.54 -21.98
C LEU A 171 -0.37 2.06 -22.13
N VAL A 172 -0.95 2.80 -21.18
CA VAL A 172 -0.90 4.28 -21.16
C VAL A 172 0.55 4.77 -21.05
N THR A 173 1.36 4.11 -20.21
CA THR A 173 2.77 4.45 -20.03
C THR A 173 3.59 4.20 -21.32
N ILE A 174 3.34 3.09 -22.01
CA ILE A 174 4.01 2.71 -23.27
C ILE A 174 3.58 3.63 -24.42
N ALA A 175 2.27 3.86 -24.59
CA ALA A 175 1.74 4.72 -25.64
C ALA A 175 2.34 6.14 -25.56
N ARG A 176 2.58 6.63 -24.34
CA ARG A 176 3.21 7.94 -24.12
C ARG A 176 4.71 7.94 -24.37
N ARG A 177 5.41 6.83 -24.15
CA ARG A 177 6.83 6.67 -24.50
C ARG A 177 7.05 6.73 -26.01
N ASN A 178 6.05 6.35 -26.80
CA ASN A 178 6.11 6.36 -28.27
C ASN A 178 5.72 7.72 -28.89
N ASN A 179 5.08 8.60 -28.12
CA ASN A 179 4.63 9.94 -28.56
C ASN A 179 5.55 11.08 -28.08
N ARG A 180 6.75 10.76 -27.58
CA ARG A 180 7.83 11.71 -27.24
C ARG A 180 9.08 11.34 -28.01
#